data_AF-A0A5E4D6A7-F1
#
_entry.id   AF-A0A5E4D6A7-F1
#
_cell.length_a   1.000
_cell.length_b   1.000
_cell.length_c   1.000
_cell.angle_alpha   90.00
_cell.angle_beta   90.00
_cell.angle_gamma   90.00
#
_symmetry.space_group_name_H-M   'P 1'
#
loop_
_entity.id
_entity.type
_entity.pdbx_description
1 polymer ?
#
loop_
_entity_poly.entity_id
_entity_poly.type
_entity_poly.pdbx_seq_one_letter_code
_entity_poly.pdbx_strand_id
1 'polypeptide(L)'
;VILSIEEGYRLPAPMGCPASLHQLMLHCWQKERNHRPKFTDIVSFLDKLIRNPSALHTLVEDILVMPESPGEVSEYPLFVTVGDWLDSIKMGQYKNNFMAAGFTTFDLISRMSIDDIRRIGVILIGHQRRIVSSIQTLRLHMMHIQEKGFHV
;
A
#
# COMPACT_ATOMS: atom_id res chain seq x y z
N VAL A 1 11.65 30.34 0.14
CA VAL A 1 10.68 29.48 0.87
C VAL A 1 9.35 29.37 0.12
N ILE A 2 8.62 30.47 -0.12
CA ILE A 2 7.31 30.42 -0.81
C ILE A 2 7.44 29.88 -2.26
N LEU A 3 8.42 30.38 -3.03
CA LEU A 3 8.66 29.96 -4.41
C LEU A 3 8.88 28.44 -4.56
N SER A 4 9.70 27.85 -3.69
CA SER A 4 9.98 26.42 -3.72
C SER A 4 8.72 25.57 -3.52
N ILE A 5 7.77 26.02 -2.69
CA ILE A 5 6.48 25.33 -2.49
C ILE A 5 5.60 25.42 -3.74
N GLU A 6 5.62 26.58 -4.41
CA GLU A 6 4.87 26.83 -5.66
C GLU A 6 5.38 25.99 -6.83
N GLU A 7 6.71 25.76 -6.86
CA GLU A 7 7.44 24.87 -7.79
C GLU A 7 7.25 23.38 -7.49
N GLY A 8 6.53 23.05 -6.41
CA GLY A 8 6.18 21.66 -6.08
C GLY A 8 7.11 20.97 -5.09
N TYR A 9 8.16 21.65 -4.58
CA TYR A 9 9.02 21.09 -3.54
C TYR A 9 8.20 20.74 -2.29
N ARG A 10 8.46 19.56 -1.72
CA ARG A 10 7.90 19.08 -0.46
C ARG A 10 9.02 18.56 0.42
N LEU A 11 8.78 18.58 1.74
CA LEU A 11 9.78 18.07 2.68
C LEU A 11 10.03 16.59 2.45
N PRO A 12 11.29 16.14 2.52
CA PRO A 12 11.62 14.72 2.43
C PRO A 12 11.05 13.96 3.65
N ALA A 13 10.97 12.64 3.52
CA ALA A 13 10.60 11.79 4.63
C ALA A 13 11.59 11.91 5.80
N PRO A 14 11.10 11.91 7.05
CA PRO A 14 11.96 11.72 8.21
C PRO A 14 12.67 10.35 8.16
N MET A 15 13.82 10.24 8.83
CA MET A 15 14.55 8.98 8.97
C MET A 15 13.67 7.91 9.63
N GLY A 16 13.68 6.69 9.09
CA GLY A 16 12.87 5.57 9.59
C GLY A 16 11.35 5.80 9.48
N CYS A 17 10.90 6.73 8.63
CA CYS A 17 9.48 7.00 8.45
C CYS A 17 8.81 5.87 7.62
N PRO A 18 7.69 5.30 8.11
CA PRO A 18 6.85 4.42 7.31
C PRO A 18 6.33 5.11 6.03
N ALA A 19 6.40 4.40 4.91
CA ALA A 19 5.97 4.90 3.61
C ALA A 19 4.53 5.40 3.60
N SER A 20 3.64 4.68 4.29
CA SER A 20 2.23 5.04 4.44
C SER A 20 2.02 6.37 5.17
N LEU A 21 2.86 6.69 6.16
CA LEU A 21 2.79 7.96 6.88
C LEU A 21 3.35 9.12 6.06
N HIS A 22 4.48 8.94 5.38
CA HIS A 22 5.02 9.98 4.51
C HIS A 22 4.05 10.32 3.37
N GLN A 23 3.39 9.32 2.80
CA GLN A 23 2.39 9.53 1.76
C GLN A 23 1.20 10.35 2.27
N LEU A 24 0.72 10.09 3.49
CA LEU A 24 -0.30 10.93 4.13
C LEU A 24 0.16 12.40 4.25
N MET A 25 1.44 12.64 4.59
CA MET A 25 1.99 14.00 4.62
C MET A 25 1.96 14.65 3.23
N LEU A 26 2.37 13.94 2.17
CA LEU A 26 2.31 14.44 0.79
C LEU A 26 0.87 14.73 0.33
N HIS A 27 -0.10 13.91 0.71
CA HIS A 27 -1.53 14.20 0.47
C HIS A 27 -2.02 15.44 1.23
N CYS A 28 -1.54 15.66 2.46
CA CYS A 28 -1.85 16.88 3.21
C CYS A 28 -1.21 18.12 2.58
N TRP A 29 -0.08 17.96 1.89
CA TRP A 29 0.64 19.05 1.22
C TRP A 29 0.28 19.24 -0.26
N GLN A 30 -0.83 18.68 -0.74
CA GLN A 30 -1.28 18.93 -2.12
C GLN A 30 -1.41 20.43 -2.41
N LYS A 31 -1.00 20.85 -3.61
CA LYS A 31 -1.01 22.26 -4.02
C LYS A 31 -2.44 22.80 -3.95
N GLU A 32 -3.38 22.12 -4.59
CA GLU A 32 -4.79 22.50 -4.53
C GLU A 32 -5.43 22.02 -3.22
N ARG A 33 -6.10 22.95 -2.52
CA ARG A 33 -6.69 22.69 -1.20
C ARG A 33 -7.80 21.64 -1.21
N ASN A 34 -8.46 21.44 -2.35
CA ASN A 34 -9.56 20.50 -2.55
C ASN A 34 -9.07 19.06 -2.74
N HIS A 35 -7.81 18.85 -3.12
CA HIS A 35 -7.17 17.52 -3.20
C HIS A 35 -6.65 17.02 -1.85
N ARG A 36 -6.58 17.90 -0.85
CA ARG A 36 -6.16 17.52 0.51
C ARG A 36 -7.28 16.73 1.21
N PRO A 37 -6.93 15.67 1.96
CA PRO A 37 -7.92 14.89 2.70
C PRO A 37 -8.61 15.74 3.77
N LYS A 38 -9.86 15.40 4.10
CA LYS A 38 -10.54 15.99 5.26
C LYS A 38 -9.97 15.37 6.53
N PHE A 39 -10.11 16.06 7.66
CA PHE A 39 -9.70 15.50 8.95
C PHE A 39 -10.36 14.15 9.27
N THR A 40 -11.60 13.95 8.84
CA THR A 40 -12.29 12.66 8.96
C THR A 40 -11.56 11.53 8.22
N ASP A 41 -11.03 11.82 7.03
CA ASP A 41 -10.30 10.85 6.22
C ASP A 41 -8.93 10.54 6.83
N ILE A 42 -8.25 11.59 7.33
CA ILE A 42 -6.97 11.47 8.05
C ILE A 42 -7.13 10.57 9.28
N VAL A 43 -8.13 10.84 10.12
CA VAL A 43 -8.39 10.04 11.32
C VAL A 43 -8.68 8.60 10.92
N SER A 44 -9.58 8.36 9.96
CA SER A 44 -9.91 7.03 9.47
C SER A 44 -8.69 6.26 8.94
N PHE A 45 -7.80 6.93 8.23
CA PHE A 45 -6.55 6.36 7.72
C PHE A 45 -5.60 5.96 8.85
N LEU A 46 -5.35 6.85 9.81
CA LEU A 46 -4.51 6.56 10.97
C LEU A 46 -5.09 5.44 11.83
N ASP A 47 -6.41 5.42 11.99
CA ASP A 47 -7.15 4.37 12.68
C ASP A 47 -6.94 2.99 12.04
N LYS A 48 -6.93 2.92 10.71
CA LYS A 48 -6.61 1.67 9.98
C LYS A 48 -5.18 1.22 10.24
N LEU A 49 -4.21 2.15 10.27
CA LEU A 49 -2.81 1.85 10.57
C LEU A 49 -2.62 1.34 12.00
N ILE A 50 -3.30 1.94 12.98
CA ILE A 50 -3.24 1.48 14.38
C ILE A 50 -3.80 0.06 14.53
N ARG A 51 -4.88 -0.25 13.81
CA ARG A 51 -5.50 -1.60 13.82
C ARG A 51 -4.69 -2.63 13.01
N ASN A 52 -3.79 -2.19 12.14
CA ASN A 52 -2.93 -3.04 11.33
C ASN A 52 -1.48 -2.53 11.34
N PRO A 53 -0.73 -2.72 12.44
CA PRO A 53 0.62 -2.16 12.58
C PRO A 53 1.61 -2.72 11.55
N SER A 54 1.31 -3.86 10.92
CA SER A 54 2.20 -4.40 9.89
C SER A 54 2.31 -3.52 8.64
N ALA A 55 1.30 -2.67 8.39
CA ALA A 55 1.31 -1.67 7.32
C ALA A 55 2.32 -0.51 7.55
N LEU A 56 2.99 -0.48 8.71
CA LEU A 56 4.04 0.49 9.04
C LEU A 56 5.46 -0.05 8.80
N HIS A 57 5.63 -1.34 8.51
CA HIS A 57 6.97 -1.93 8.37
C HIS A 57 7.71 -1.49 7.10
N THR A 58 7.00 -1.11 6.03
CA THR A 58 7.64 -0.59 4.81
C THR A 58 8.12 0.84 5.05
N LEU A 59 9.43 1.06 5.05
CA LEU A 59 10.02 2.40 5.23
C LEU A 59 10.14 3.12 3.89
N VAL A 60 10.16 4.46 3.93
CA VAL A 60 10.42 5.27 2.72
C VAL A 60 11.80 4.98 2.14
N GLU A 61 12.79 4.74 3.01
CA GLU A 61 14.17 4.43 2.63
C GLU A 61 14.25 3.14 1.78
N ASP A 62 13.38 2.15 2.04
CA ASP A 62 13.31 0.92 1.24
C ASP A 62 12.79 1.16 -0.20
N ILE A 63 12.05 2.26 -0.41
CA ILE A 63 11.40 2.60 -1.68
C ILE A 63 12.29 3.53 -2.53
N LEU A 64 13.04 4.44 -1.90
CA LEU A 64 13.83 5.48 -2.57
C LEU A 64 15.16 5.00 -3.19
N VAL A 65 15.56 3.73 -3.03
CA VAL A 65 16.76 3.15 -3.70
C VAL A 65 16.49 2.77 -5.17
N MET A 66 15.64 3.55 -5.85
CA MET A 66 15.42 3.46 -7.30
C MET A 66 16.33 4.47 -8.01
N PRO A 67 16.90 4.16 -9.19
CA PRO A 67 17.55 5.18 -9.99
C PRO A 67 16.47 6.15 -10.46
N GLU A 68 16.52 7.39 -9.97
CA GLU A 68 15.63 8.47 -10.37
C GLU A 68 15.76 8.72 -11.88
N SER A 69 14.72 8.37 -12.64
CA SER A 69 14.43 9.08 -13.88
C SER A 69 13.49 10.23 -13.50
N PRO A 70 13.84 11.50 -13.78
CA PRO A 70 13.06 12.64 -13.33
C PRO A 70 11.76 12.71 -14.16
N GLY A 71 10.66 12.20 -13.63
CA GLY A 71 9.37 12.37 -14.31
C GLY A 71 8.18 11.53 -13.85
N GLU A 72 8.38 10.39 -13.19
CA GLU A 72 7.26 9.57 -12.72
C GLU A 72 7.46 9.18 -11.27
N VAL A 73 6.77 9.89 -10.37
CA VAL A 73 6.48 9.36 -9.04
C VAL A 73 5.63 8.12 -9.31
N SER A 74 6.22 6.93 -9.19
CA SER A 74 5.47 5.69 -9.30
C SER A 74 4.35 5.79 -8.25
N GLU A 75 3.11 5.92 -8.72
CA GLU A 75 1.92 5.83 -7.89
C GLU A 75 1.83 4.40 -7.38
N TYR A 76 2.68 4.05 -6.41
CA TYR A 76 2.54 2.82 -5.66
C TYR A 76 1.26 2.98 -4.84
N PRO A 77 0.21 2.20 -5.12
CA PRO A 77 -0.94 2.19 -4.24
C PRO A 77 -0.49 1.43 -3.00
N LEU A 78 -0.02 2.17 -2.00
CA LEU A 78 0.23 1.67 -0.65
C LEU A 78 -1.12 1.33 -0.04
N PHE A 79 -1.64 0.15 -0.40
CA PHE A 79 -2.88 -0.36 0.16
C PHE A 79 -2.66 -0.54 1.67
N VAL A 80 -3.47 0.16 2.47
CA VAL A 80 -3.33 0.17 3.93
C VAL A 80 -3.95 -1.09 4.55
N THR A 81 -4.91 -1.69 3.84
CA THR A 81 -5.64 -2.86 4.29
C THR A 81 -5.89 -3.84 3.14
N VAL A 82 -6.09 -5.12 3.47
CA VAL A 82 -6.54 -6.14 2.52
C VAL A 82 -7.85 -5.73 1.84
N GLY A 83 -8.72 -5.00 2.53
CA GLY A 83 -9.95 -4.48 1.96
C GLY A 83 -9.73 -3.44 0.87
N ASP A 84 -8.84 -2.47 1.11
CA ASP A 84 -8.51 -1.45 0.11
C ASP A 84 -7.81 -2.08 -1.12
N TRP A 85 -6.99 -3.12 -0.90
CA TRP A 85 -6.41 -3.92 -1.98
C TRP A 85 -7.48 -4.66 -2.81
N LEU A 86 -8.44 -5.32 -2.16
CA LEU A 86 -9.52 -6.00 -2.87
C LEU A 86 -10.37 -5.04 -3.71
N ASP A 87 -10.64 -3.82 -3.22
CA ASP A 87 -11.39 -2.82 -3.98
C ASP A 87 -10.66 -2.37 -5.25
N SER A 88 -9.32 -2.24 -5.19
CA SER A 88 -8.53 -1.76 -6.32
C SER A 88 -8.58 -2.73 -7.52
N ILE A 89 -8.62 -4.03 -7.25
CA ILE A 89 -8.77 -5.07 -8.27
C ILE A 89 -10.24 -5.45 -8.56
N LYS A 90 -11.19 -4.66 -8.04
CA LYS A 90 -12.64 -4.86 -8.17
C LYS A 90 -13.13 -6.20 -7.62
N MET A 91 -12.53 -6.64 -6.52
CA MET A 91 -12.83 -7.86 -5.77
C MET A 91 -13.32 -7.57 -4.34
N GLY A 92 -13.79 -6.34 -4.08
CA GLY A 92 -14.26 -5.89 -2.77
C GLY A 92 -15.39 -6.72 -2.16
N GLN A 93 -16.17 -7.43 -2.98
CA GLN A 93 -17.22 -8.34 -2.52
C GLN A 93 -16.69 -9.50 -1.67
N TYR A 94 -15.39 -9.81 -1.75
CA TYR A 94 -14.77 -10.90 -0.99
C TYR A 94 -14.16 -10.45 0.34
N LYS A 95 -14.25 -9.17 0.73
CA LYS A 95 -13.66 -8.68 1.99
C LYS A 95 -14.01 -9.54 3.19
N ASN A 96 -15.30 -9.87 3.36
CA ASN A 96 -15.76 -10.68 4.48
C ASN A 96 -15.19 -12.10 4.45
N ASN A 97 -15.00 -12.69 3.26
CA ASN A 97 -14.38 -14.00 3.09
C ASN A 97 -12.94 -14.00 3.59
N PHE A 98 -12.14 -13.01 3.20
CA PHE A 98 -10.76 -12.86 3.64
C PHE A 98 -10.67 -12.61 5.15
N MET A 99 -11.50 -11.69 5.67
CA MET A 99 -11.54 -11.36 7.11
C MET A 99 -11.96 -12.57 7.95
N ALA A 100 -13.01 -13.29 7.57
CA ALA A 100 -13.51 -14.46 8.29
C ALA A 100 -12.52 -15.63 8.29
N ALA A 101 -11.70 -15.75 7.23
CA ALA A 101 -10.63 -16.73 7.14
C ALA A 101 -9.32 -16.28 7.82
N GLY A 102 -9.28 -15.08 8.42
CA GLY A 102 -8.11 -14.54 9.11
C GLY A 102 -7.02 -13.97 8.19
N PHE A 103 -7.29 -13.80 6.90
CA PHE A 103 -6.37 -13.18 5.94
C PHE A 103 -6.46 -11.65 6.00
N THR A 104 -5.90 -11.08 7.07
CA THR A 104 -6.03 -9.64 7.39
C THR A 104 -4.77 -8.81 7.10
N THR A 105 -3.63 -9.45 6.81
CA THR A 105 -2.34 -8.77 6.56
C THR A 105 -1.75 -9.16 5.20
N PHE A 106 -0.96 -8.26 4.60
CA PHE A 106 -0.30 -8.52 3.32
C PHE A 106 0.72 -9.67 3.39
N ASP A 107 1.37 -9.88 4.53
CA ASP A 107 2.23 -11.05 4.75
C ASP A 107 1.48 -12.37 4.55
N LEU A 108 0.26 -12.47 5.10
CA LEU A 108 -0.58 -13.66 4.93
C LEU A 108 -1.07 -13.79 3.49
N ILE A 109 -1.57 -12.71 2.90
CA ILE A 109 -2.02 -12.66 1.49
C ILE A 109 -0.89 -13.09 0.53
N SER A 110 0.32 -12.59 0.78
CA SER A 110 1.50 -12.90 -0.03
C SER A 110 1.86 -14.38 0.02
N ARG A 111 1.35 -15.21 0.93
CA ARG A 111 1.63 -16.65 0.95
C ARG A 111 0.50 -17.51 0.40
N MET A 112 -0.64 -16.91 0.05
CA MET A 112 -1.79 -17.66 -0.42
C MET A 112 -1.57 -18.33 -1.77
N SER A 113 -2.12 -19.53 -1.91
CA SER A 113 -2.23 -20.27 -3.17
C SER A 113 -3.63 -20.07 -3.79
N ILE A 114 -3.79 -20.50 -5.04
CA ILE A 114 -5.12 -20.51 -5.69
C ILE A 114 -6.12 -21.39 -4.94
N ASP A 115 -5.65 -22.46 -4.28
CA ASP A 115 -6.50 -23.34 -3.48
C ASP A 115 -7.01 -22.66 -2.21
N ASP A 116 -6.21 -21.80 -1.58
CA ASP A 116 -6.63 -21.03 -0.41
C ASP A 116 -7.70 -20.01 -0.78
N ILE A 117 -7.53 -19.34 -1.93
CA ILE A 117 -8.52 -18.42 -2.50
C ILE A 117 -9.85 -19.14 -2.78
N ARG A 118 -9.78 -20.37 -3.30
CA ARG A 118 -10.96 -21.22 -3.51
C ARG A 118 -11.61 -21.62 -2.18
N ARG A 119 -10.83 -22.03 -1.17
CA ARG A 119 -11.31 -22.46 0.15
C ARG A 119 -12.06 -21.37 0.91
N ILE A 120 -11.67 -20.11 0.76
CA ILE A 120 -12.38 -19.00 1.41
C ILE A 120 -13.68 -18.61 0.70
N GLY A 121 -14.05 -19.26 -0.41
CA GLY A 121 -15.32 -19.07 -1.09
C GLY A 121 -15.26 -18.24 -2.38
N VAL A 122 -14.07 -17.99 -2.94
CA VAL A 122 -13.94 -17.40 -4.28
C VAL A 122 -14.05 -18.53 -5.32
N ILE A 123 -15.27 -18.81 -5.79
CA ILE A 123 -15.53 -19.98 -6.68
C ILE A 123 -15.24 -19.67 -8.16
N LEU A 124 -15.48 -18.44 -8.61
CA LEU A 124 -15.34 -18.07 -10.02
C LEU A 124 -13.85 -18.05 -10.44
N ILE A 125 -13.50 -18.87 -11.43
CA ILE A 125 -12.11 -19.03 -11.89
C ILE A 125 -11.49 -17.71 -12.39
N GLY A 126 -12.29 -16.83 -13.00
CA GLY A 126 -11.84 -15.51 -13.43
C GLY A 126 -11.44 -14.62 -12.25
N HIS A 127 -12.18 -14.69 -11.14
CA HIS A 127 -11.87 -13.94 -9.93
C HIS A 127 -10.65 -14.51 -9.21
N GLN A 128 -10.56 -15.85 -9.11
CA GLN A 128 -9.38 -16.53 -8.58
C GLN A 128 -8.11 -16.09 -9.32
N ARG A 129 -8.13 -16.15 -10.66
CA ARG A 129 -6.98 -15.74 -11.50
C ARG A 129 -6.62 -14.27 -11.29
N ARG A 130 -7.61 -13.37 -11.23
CA ARG A 130 -7.36 -11.95 -10.99
C ARG A 130 -6.68 -11.70 -9.65
N ILE A 131 -7.19 -12.33 -8.59
CA ILE A 131 -6.63 -12.16 -7.24
C ILE A 131 -5.22 -12.75 -7.18
N VAL A 132 -5.01 -13.97 -7.70
CA VAL A 132 -3.69 -14.62 -7.72
C VAL A 132 -2.67 -13.81 -8.52
N SER A 133 -3.05 -13.26 -9.66
CA SER A 133 -2.18 -12.37 -10.45
C SER A 133 -1.77 -11.13 -9.65
N SER A 134 -2.72 -10.49 -8.94
CA SER A 134 -2.40 -9.35 -8.07
C SER A 134 -1.50 -9.74 -6.88
N ILE A 135 -1.67 -10.93 -6.30
CA ILE A 135 -0.78 -11.46 -5.26
C ILE A 135 0.64 -11.65 -5.79
N GLN A 136 0.81 -12.11 -7.03
CA GLN A 136 2.14 -12.24 -7.65
C GLN A 136 2.83 -10.88 -7.80
N THR A 137 2.10 -9.84 -8.21
CA THR A 137 2.63 -8.47 -8.25
C THR A 137 3.03 -7.98 -6.85
N LEU A 138 2.20 -8.23 -5.84
CA LEU A 138 2.52 -7.89 -4.45
C LEU A 138 3.78 -8.62 -3.95
N ARG A 139 3.93 -9.91 -4.26
CA ARG A 139 5.13 -10.71 -3.91
C ARG A 139 6.40 -10.13 -4.50
N LEU A 140 6.39 -9.82 -5.81
CA LEU A 140 7.56 -9.25 -6.48
C LEU A 140 7.99 -7.94 -5.82
N HIS A 141 7.03 -7.12 -5.40
CA HIS A 141 7.30 -5.90 -4.66
C HIS A 141 7.92 -6.18 -3.28
N MET A 142 7.35 -7.11 -2.50
CA MET A 142 7.87 -7.47 -1.17
C MET A 142 9.24 -8.17 -1.21
N MET A 143 9.49 -9.02 -2.22
CA MET A 143 10.79 -9.68 -2.41
C MET A 143 11.89 -8.70 -2.82
N HIS A 144 11.57 -7.73 -3.69
CA HIS A 144 12.53 -6.69 -4.07
C HIS A 144 12.97 -5.84 -2.85
N ILE A 145 12.07 -5.62 -1.90
CA ILE A 145 12.35 -4.95 -0.63
C ILE A 145 13.24 -5.82 0.27
N GLN A 146 12.99 -7.14 0.35
CA GLN A 146 13.75 -8.05 1.20
C GLN A 146 15.16 -8.38 0.70
N GLU A 147 15.37 -8.58 -0.61
CA GLU A 147 16.69 -8.94 -1.17
C GLU A 147 17.73 -7.82 -1.01
N LYS A 148 17.30 -6.57 -0.88
CA LYS A 148 18.20 -5.42 -0.69
C LYS A 148 18.47 -5.08 0.78
N GLY A 149 17.82 -5.76 1.72
CA GLY A 149 18.04 -5.62 3.17
C GLY A 149 19.25 -6.41 3.72
N PHE A 150 20.03 -7.07 2.87
CA PHE A 150 21.23 -7.83 3.25
C PHE A 150 22.39 -7.54 2.32
N HIS A 151 22.92 -6.32 2.32
CA HIS A 151 24.31 -6.08 1.95
C HIS A 151 24.94 -5.26 3.08
N VAL A 152 25.65 -5.97 3.96
CA VAL A 152 26.56 -5.44 5.00
C VAL A 152 27.71 -4.70 4.34
#